data_AF-A0A7V2HZL0-F1
#
_entry.id   AF-A0A7V2HZL0-F1
#
_cell.length_a   1.000
_cell.length_b   1.000
_cell.length_c   1.000
_cell.angle_alpha   90.00
_cell.angle_beta   90.00
_cell.angle_gamma   90.00
#
_symmetry.space_group_name_H-M   'P 1'
#
loop_
_entity.id
_entity.type
_entity.pdbx_description
1 polymer ?
#
loop_
_entity_poly.entity_id
_entity_poly.type
_entity_poly.pdbx_seq_one_letter_code
_entity_poly.pdbx_strand_id
1 'polypeptide(L)'
;MIKITFEEILQDAKKLLELLRLKKYTAVLYRAGSDDEEANLLIISEEFSTNMEKRQAYIFSVSSLFPNIEVIGWTYDEFKKRSKKADEFLSKIRKVGTIIKDDYQIF
;
A
#
# COMPACT_ATOMS: atom_id res chain seq x y z
N MET A 1 -14.40 -8.81 -21.04
CA MET A 1 -13.41 -8.44 -20.00
C MET A 1 -14.14 -8.53 -18.67
N ILE A 2 -13.77 -9.44 -17.78
CA ILE A 2 -14.43 -9.59 -16.47
C ILE A 2 -13.96 -8.40 -15.62
N LYS A 3 -14.89 -7.58 -15.14
CA LYS A 3 -14.57 -6.44 -14.27
C LYS A 3 -14.34 -6.98 -12.85
N ILE A 4 -13.10 -6.90 -12.36
CA ILE A 4 -12.76 -7.28 -10.99
C ILE A 4 -13.46 -6.33 -10.00
N THR A 5 -14.08 -6.91 -8.99
CA THR A 5 -14.79 -6.18 -7.95
C THR A 5 -13.81 -5.59 -6.92
N PHE A 6 -14.24 -4.57 -6.18
CA PHE A 6 -13.44 -4.01 -5.09
C PHE A 6 -13.19 -5.04 -3.97
N GLU A 7 -14.15 -5.93 -3.72
CA GLU A 7 -14.02 -6.98 -2.71
C GLU A 7 -12.94 -8.00 -3.09
N GLU A 8 -12.86 -8.41 -4.36
CA GLU A 8 -11.79 -9.29 -4.85
C GLU A 8 -10.41 -8.63 -4.68
N ILE A 9 -10.29 -7.35 -5.03
CA ILE A 9 -9.05 -6.57 -4.83
C ILE A 9 -8.67 -6.53 -3.35
N LEU A 10 -9.63 -6.29 -2.46
CA LEU A 10 -9.38 -6.24 -1.02
C LEU A 10 -8.87 -7.60 -0.49
N GLN A 11 -9.42 -8.72 -0.98
CA GLN A 11 -8.94 -10.04 -0.61
C GLN A 11 -7.53 -10.31 -1.14
N ASP A 12 -7.23 -9.91 -2.37
CA ASP A 12 -5.90 -10.05 -2.94
C ASP A 12 -4.87 -9.16 -2.23
N ALA A 13 -5.24 -7.94 -1.83
CA ALA A 13 -4.40 -7.08 -1.02
C ALA A 13 -4.06 -7.73 0.33
N LYS A 14 -5.03 -8.40 0.98
CA LYS A 14 -4.79 -9.13 2.24
C LYS A 14 -3.82 -10.30 2.04
N LYS A 15 -4.00 -11.12 1.00
CA LYS A 15 -3.08 -12.23 0.67
C LYS A 15 -1.67 -11.72 0.39
N LEU A 16 -1.55 -10.62 -0.37
CA LEU A 16 -0.27 -9.98 -0.65
C LEU A 16 0.45 -9.59 0.64
N LEU A 17 -0.26 -8.95 1.58
CA LEU A 17 0.30 -8.54 2.87
C LEU A 17 0.75 -9.74 3.72
N GLU A 18 0.02 -10.85 3.72
CA GLU A 18 0.42 -12.10 4.37
C GLU A 18 1.73 -12.67 3.78
N LEU A 19 1.86 -12.63 2.44
CA LEU A 19 3.03 -13.14 1.73
C LEU A 19 4.28 -12.26 1.94
N LEU A 20 4.12 -10.95 2.14
CA LEU A 20 5.23 -10.09 2.53
C LEU A 20 5.82 -10.51 3.89
N ARG A 21 5.01 -11.06 4.81
CA ARG A 21 5.44 -11.47 6.16
C ARG A 21 6.05 -10.33 6.99
N LEU A 22 5.58 -9.10 6.75
CA LEU A 22 5.88 -7.96 7.61
C LEU A 22 5.20 -8.17 8.96
N LYS A 23 5.92 -7.97 10.06
CA LYS A 23 5.39 -8.13 11.42
C LYS A 23 4.64 -6.90 11.88
N LYS A 24 5.11 -5.71 11.49
CA LYS A 24 4.49 -4.44 11.89
C LYS A 24 4.40 -3.50 10.69
N TYR A 25 3.18 -3.13 10.33
CA TYR A 25 2.92 -2.25 9.20
C TYR A 25 1.57 -1.55 9.27
N THR A 26 1.46 -0.48 8.50
CA THR A 26 0.18 0.14 8.14
C THR A 26 -0.05 -0.05 6.65
N ALA A 27 -1.24 -0.50 6.27
CA ALA A 27 -1.63 -0.75 4.89
C ALA A 27 -2.97 -0.10 4.56
N VAL A 28 -2.98 0.69 3.48
CA VAL A 28 -4.17 1.40 3.00
C VAL A 28 -4.36 1.12 1.52
N LEU A 29 -5.52 0.56 1.19
CA LEU A 29 -5.94 0.32 -0.19
C LEU A 29 -6.75 1.52 -0.68
N TYR A 30 -6.41 2.07 -1.83
CA TYR A 30 -7.17 3.16 -2.44
C TYR A 30 -7.21 2.98 -3.95
N ARG A 31 -8.19 3.63 -4.60
CA ARG A 31 -8.19 3.79 -6.06
C ARG A 31 -7.82 5.24 -6.36
N ALA A 32 -6.74 5.43 -7.10
CA ALA A 32 -6.53 6.71 -7.76
C ALA A 32 -7.59 6.76 -8.87
N GLY A 33 -8.46 7.77 -8.89
CA GLY A 33 -9.34 8.02 -10.05
C GLY A 33 -10.62 7.17 -10.16
N SER A 34 -11.12 7.03 -11.39
CA SER A 34 -12.46 6.50 -11.72
C SER A 34 -12.48 4.97 -11.83
N ASP A 35 -13.69 4.39 -11.96
CA ASP A 35 -14.06 2.97 -11.72
C ASP A 35 -13.28 1.87 -12.48
N ASP A 36 -12.32 2.21 -13.33
CA ASP A 36 -11.51 1.29 -14.16
C ASP A 36 -9.99 1.40 -13.91
N GLU A 37 -9.53 2.23 -12.96
CA GLU A 37 -8.10 2.36 -12.63
C GLU A 37 -7.59 1.26 -11.67
N GLU A 38 -6.31 0.90 -11.83
CA GLU A 38 -5.60 -0.08 -11.00
C GLU A 38 -5.67 0.30 -9.51
N ALA A 39 -5.96 -0.69 -8.66
CA ALA A 39 -5.99 -0.44 -7.22
C ALA A 39 -4.58 -0.24 -6.70
N ASN A 40 -4.42 0.71 -5.80
CA ASN A 40 -3.14 1.06 -5.21
C ASN A 40 -3.11 0.64 -3.74
N LEU A 41 -2.04 -0.01 -3.32
CA LEU A 41 -1.80 -0.43 -1.94
C LEU A 41 -0.58 0.30 -1.38
N LEU A 42 -0.82 1.28 -0.51
CA LEU A 42 0.25 1.90 0.28
C LEU A 42 0.56 1.01 1.48
N ILE A 43 1.83 0.66 1.65
CA ILE A 43 2.35 -0.07 2.81
C ILE A 43 3.44 0.77 3.47
N ILE A 44 3.34 0.96 4.78
CA ILE A 44 4.31 1.67 5.59
C ILE A 44 4.86 0.71 6.64
N SER A 45 6.18 0.52 6.67
CA SER A 45 6.84 -0.36 7.66
C SER A 45 8.28 0.08 7.95
N GLU A 46 8.73 -0.10 9.19
CA GLU A 46 10.14 0.03 9.57
C GLU A 46 11.01 -1.13 9.05
N GLU A 47 10.39 -2.25 8.64
CA GLU A 47 11.09 -3.43 8.13
C GLU A 47 11.52 -3.27 6.66
N PHE A 48 10.99 -2.27 5.95
CA PHE A 48 11.44 -1.98 4.60
C PHE A 48 12.86 -1.41 4.57
N SER A 49 13.64 -1.88 3.61
CA SER A 49 14.98 -1.33 3.36
C SER A 49 14.91 0.16 2.99
N THR A 50 15.84 0.94 3.53
CA THR A 50 16.08 2.33 3.10
C THR A 50 16.71 2.41 1.71
N ASN A 51 17.26 1.30 1.20
CA ASN A 51 17.67 1.19 -0.20
C ASN A 51 16.43 0.90 -1.07
N MET A 52 16.11 1.86 -1.95
CA MET A 52 14.89 1.81 -2.76
C MET A 52 14.84 0.60 -3.70
N GLU A 53 15.95 0.23 -4.32
CA GLU A 53 16.01 -0.93 -5.25
C GLU A 53 15.75 -2.24 -4.51
N LYS A 54 16.39 -2.45 -3.34
CA LYS A 54 16.16 -3.65 -2.52
C LYS A 54 14.71 -3.74 -2.06
N ARG A 55 14.12 -2.62 -1.65
CA ARG A 55 12.72 -2.53 -1.24
C ARG A 55 11.78 -2.86 -2.41
N GLN A 56 12.00 -2.25 -3.57
CA GLN A 56 11.19 -2.52 -4.76
C GLN A 56 11.30 -3.97 -5.20
N ALA A 57 12.51 -4.55 -5.23
CA ALA A 57 12.70 -5.96 -5.57
C ALA A 57 11.97 -6.90 -4.61
N TYR A 58 12.03 -6.63 -3.30
CA TYR A 58 11.30 -7.38 -2.29
C TYR A 58 9.79 -7.29 -2.47
N ILE A 59 9.25 -6.08 -2.65
CA ILE A 59 7.81 -5.88 -2.89
C ILE A 59 7.37 -6.57 -4.19
N PHE A 60 8.13 -6.39 -5.27
CA PHE A 60 7.83 -6.95 -6.59
C PHE A 60 7.85 -8.47 -6.60
N SER A 61 8.72 -9.10 -5.81
CA SER A 61 8.77 -10.57 -5.68
C SER A 61 7.45 -11.18 -5.20
N VAL A 62 6.59 -10.39 -4.54
CA VAL A 62 5.25 -10.79 -4.10
C VAL A 62 4.16 -10.16 -4.96
N SER A 63 4.25 -8.86 -5.25
CA SER A 63 3.18 -8.13 -5.94
C SER A 63 2.99 -8.55 -7.40
N SER A 64 4.01 -9.14 -8.04
CA SER A 64 3.89 -9.72 -9.39
C SER A 64 2.84 -10.85 -9.50
N LEU A 65 2.43 -11.45 -8.37
CA LEU A 65 1.33 -12.41 -8.31
C LEU A 65 -0.06 -11.76 -8.32
N PHE A 66 -0.13 -10.44 -8.14
CA PHE A 66 -1.36 -9.66 -7.99
C PHE A 66 -1.36 -8.47 -8.97
N PRO A 67 -1.53 -8.71 -10.28
CA PRO A 67 -1.31 -7.70 -11.31
C PRO A 67 -2.31 -6.53 -11.28
N ASN A 68 -3.41 -6.65 -10.55
CA ASN A 68 -4.43 -5.60 -10.41
C ASN A 68 -4.15 -4.64 -9.24
N ILE A 69 -3.03 -4.84 -8.54
CA ILE A 69 -2.64 -4.06 -7.36
C ILE A 69 -1.24 -3.47 -7.59
N GLU A 70 -1.18 -2.16 -7.73
CA GLU A 70 0.08 -1.42 -7.66
C GLU A 70 0.46 -1.21 -6.19
N VAL A 71 1.69 -1.59 -5.81
CA VAL A 71 2.14 -1.51 -4.42
C VAL A 71 3.18 -0.40 -4.23
N ILE A 72 2.89 0.50 -3.29
CA ILE A 72 3.79 1.58 -2.89
C ILE A 72 4.30 1.27 -1.48
N GLY A 73 5.60 1.00 -1.34
CA GLY A 73 6.22 0.74 -0.04
C GLY A 73 7.02 1.94 0.47
N TRP A 74 6.66 2.45 1.65
CA TRP A 74 7.39 3.51 2.35
C TRP A 74 7.95 3.01 3.68
N THR A 75 9.16 3.43 4.00
CA THR A 75 9.66 3.33 5.38
C THR A 75 8.85 4.24 6.30
N TYR A 76 8.76 3.87 7.57
CA TYR A 76 8.08 4.72 8.56
C TYR A 76 8.74 6.11 8.69
N ASP A 77 10.04 6.22 8.49
CA ASP A 77 10.74 7.51 8.52
C ASP A 77 10.44 8.39 7.29
N GLU A 78 10.26 7.82 6.10
CA GLU A 78 9.76 8.57 4.93
C GLU A 78 8.36 9.11 5.19
N PHE A 79 7.48 8.30 5.80
CA PHE A 79 6.15 8.76 6.22
C PHE A 79 6.24 9.93 7.21
N LYS A 80 7.08 9.85 8.26
CA LYS A 80 7.27 10.95 9.22
C LYS A 80 7.75 12.23 8.55
N LYS A 81 8.64 12.14 7.57
CA LYS A 81 9.15 13.31 6.84
C LYS A 81 8.07 13.95 5.96
N ARG A 82 7.25 13.13 5.31
CA ARG A 82 6.14 13.57 4.46
C ARG A 82 4.97 14.15 5.24
N SER A 83 4.55 13.50 6.33
CA SER A 83 3.44 13.97 7.18
C SER A 83 3.68 15.35 7.79
N LYS A 84 4.93 15.76 8.01
CA LYS A 84 5.29 17.12 8.47
C LYS A 84 5.10 18.20 7.41
N LYS A 85 5.09 17.85 6.13
CA LYS A 85 4.97 18.76 5.00
C LYS A 85 3.64 18.49 4.34
N ALA A 86 2.55 19.17 4.74
CA ALA A 86 1.17 19.01 4.24
C ALA A 86 1.04 18.22 2.91
N ASP A 87 1.14 16.89 2.98
CA ASP A 87 1.40 16.06 1.81
C ASP A 87 0.04 15.77 1.19
N GLU A 88 -0.17 16.29 -0.02
CA GLU A 88 -1.45 16.18 -0.72
C GLU A 88 -1.83 14.72 -0.98
N PHE A 89 -0.85 13.86 -1.22
CA PHE A 89 -1.06 12.43 -1.43
C PHE A 89 -1.55 11.75 -0.14
N LEU A 90 -0.91 12.01 1.01
CA LEU A 90 -1.39 11.50 2.30
C LEU A 90 -2.78 12.03 2.65
N SER A 91 -3.05 13.31 2.37
CA SER A 91 -4.35 13.93 2.62
C SER A 91 -5.46 13.29 1.78
N LYS A 92 -5.17 12.97 0.51
CA LYS A 92 -6.09 12.24 -0.37
C LYS A 92 -6.36 10.84 0.17
N ILE A 93 -5.32 10.08 0.50
CA ILE A 93 -5.46 8.70 1.00
C ILE A 93 -6.28 8.65 2.29
N ARG A 94 -6.07 9.57 3.23
CA ARG A 94 -6.89 9.65 4.46
C ARG A 94 -8.37 9.86 4.21
N LYS A 95 -8.74 10.49 3.09
CA LYS A 95 -10.13 10.79 2.75
C LYS A 95 -10.83 9.63 2.04
N VAL A 96 -10.13 8.89 1.18
CA VAL A 96 -10.73 7.89 0.27
C VAL A 96 -10.19 6.48 0.42
N GLY A 97 -9.14 6.30 1.21
CA GLY A 97 -8.49 5.01 1.42
C GLY A 97 -9.26 4.11 2.37
N THR A 98 -9.26 2.81 2.06
CA THR A 98 -9.71 1.74 2.94
C THR A 98 -8.51 1.23 3.74
N ILE A 99 -8.54 1.46 5.05
CA ILE A 99 -7.52 0.96 5.97
C ILE A 99 -7.68 -0.56 6.10
N ILE A 100 -6.67 -1.32 5.71
CA ILE A 100 -6.65 -2.78 5.89
C ILE A 100 -6.08 -3.12 7.27
N LYS A 101 -5.04 -2.41 7.69
CA LYS A 101 -4.35 -2.57 8.98
C LYS A 101 -3.60 -1.30 9.32
N ASP A 102 -3.55 -0.92 10.59
CA ASP A 102 -2.83 0.26 11.06
C ASP A 102 -2.13 0.02 12.41
N ASP A 103 -1.00 -0.68 12.39
CA ASP A 103 -0.23 -0.97 13.61
C ASP A 103 0.45 0.27 14.20
N TYR A 104 0.59 1.34 13.41
CA TYR A 104 1.22 2.59 13.83
C TYR A 104 0.23 3.66 14.29
N GLN A 105 -1.09 3.46 14.08
CA GLN A 105 -2.15 4.44 14.41
C GLN A 105 -1.92 5.80 13.73
N ILE A 106 -1.63 5.77 12.42
CA ILE A 106 -1.24 6.94 11.62
C ILE A 106 -2.26 7.33 10.54
N PHE A 107 -3.32 6.53 10.35
CA PHE A 107 -4.45 6.82 9.45
C PHE A 107 -5.79 6.89 10.18
#